data_AF-A0A971UWI6-F1
#
_entry.id   AF-A0A971UWI6-F1
#
_cell.length_a   1.000
_cell.length_b   1.000
_cell.length_c   1.000
_cell.angle_alpha   90.00
_cell.angle_beta   90.00
_cell.angle_gamma   90.00
#
_symmetry.space_group_name_H-M   'P 1'
#
loop_
_entity.id
_entity.type
_entity.pdbx_description
1 polymer ?
#
loop_
_entity_poly.entity_id
_entity_poly.type
_entity_poly.pdbx_seq_one_letter_code
_entity_poly.pdbx_strand_id
1 'polypeptide(L)'
;MDFMSGNPNKSPQQIEVPQLYEKPFEPSKIEKIAMLLSYPVALLYTYILLPSYSDGSRYVITAVFTALFCASVELFYHKQKATRESFIWLGSIAVILASMLLGRNQVWGDGLAIFFIHCYAVYWLMSRSGRLMDKVSGPFAPLDIINGYFVFPFKHFFLRIKVLWMTVTSGMKKRENRESKIGAWVAVAVGIVLFCIAGSLLASADETFNRIIGNLLKYFDIKLFSEIIIRFIVSIPVGAYLYGLIIGTGREDTSALRKKKDLILQRINQLRKVPVKVWTFIMTGFCAMYLLFFFIQGSYLFGAFTRTLPEGFTVAQYARQGFFELCKIMALNFLLLWIVIKSSKEDIRNNRIGMVMCSIILIESILFSVTAFSKLILYISCFGFTPRRIQSSWLVFVLFCGSVLAVYSLWTRKKSFRIWVFISGISLALTHLY
;
A
#
# COMPACT_ATOMS: atom_id res chain seq x y z
N MET A 1 23.20 76.11 30.08
CA MET A 1 22.23 75.35 30.88
C MET A 1 21.40 74.52 29.91
N ASP A 2 21.46 73.21 29.80
CA ASP A 2 22.36 72.20 30.34
C ASP A 2 21.86 70.85 29.80
N PHE A 3 22.81 69.95 29.50
CA PHE A 3 22.64 68.51 29.25
C PHE A 3 22.00 68.01 27.94
N MET A 4 22.88 67.85 26.94
CA MET A 4 22.98 66.57 26.25
C MET A 4 23.52 65.49 27.20
N SER A 5 22.84 64.34 27.32
CA SER A 5 23.49 63.05 27.62
C SER A 5 22.61 61.88 27.16
N GLY A 6 22.45 61.72 25.84
CA GLY A 6 21.97 60.48 25.24
C GLY A 6 23.11 59.47 25.16
N ASN A 7 23.09 58.47 26.04
CA ASN A 7 24.07 57.38 26.10
C ASN A 7 24.21 56.64 24.74
N PRO A 8 25.40 56.60 24.11
CA PRO A 8 25.57 56.00 22.78
C PRO A 8 25.75 54.47 22.79
N ASN A 9 25.67 53.79 23.94
CA ASN A 9 25.92 52.35 24.06
C ASN A 9 24.67 51.50 24.32
N LYS A 10 23.61 51.65 23.52
CA LYS A 10 22.63 50.57 23.33
C LYS A 10 22.99 49.81 22.07
N SER A 11 23.67 48.68 22.24
CA SER A 11 23.76 47.65 21.21
C SER A 11 22.36 47.38 20.65
N PRO A 12 22.18 47.28 19.32
CA PRO A 12 20.91 46.86 18.78
C PRO A 12 20.60 45.49 19.40
N GLN A 13 19.43 45.36 20.04
CA GLN A 13 18.91 44.05 20.41
C GLN A 13 19.04 43.15 19.19
N GLN A 14 19.90 42.14 19.28
CA GLN A 14 19.98 41.08 18.29
C GLN A 14 18.61 40.42 18.28
N ILE A 15 17.79 40.82 17.31
CA ILE A 15 16.61 40.06 16.93
C ILE A 15 17.18 38.71 16.49
N GLU A 16 16.99 37.67 17.30
CA GLU A 16 17.16 36.29 16.85
C GLU A 16 16.15 36.08 15.72
N VAL A 17 16.59 36.38 14.49
CA VAL A 17 15.87 36.01 13.28
C VAL A 17 15.80 34.48 13.33
N PRO A 18 14.60 33.87 13.35
CA PRO A 18 14.50 32.43 13.33
C PRO A 18 15.28 31.95 12.10
N GLN A 19 16.12 30.93 12.26
CA GLN A 19 16.89 30.31 11.16
C GLN A 19 15.92 29.77 10.10
N LEU A 20 15.45 30.66 9.22
CA LEU A 20 14.50 30.38 8.13
C LEU A 20 15.20 29.82 6.88
N TYR A 21 16.54 29.77 6.90
CA TYR A 21 17.30 29.13 5.84
C TYR A 21 17.41 27.63 6.16
N GLU A 22 16.38 26.87 5.77
CA GLU A 22 16.61 25.50 5.36
C GLU A 22 17.78 25.49 4.35
N LYS A 23 18.76 24.60 4.55
CA LYS A 23 19.90 24.46 3.63
C LYS A 23 19.39 24.47 2.19
N PRO A 24 20.03 25.23 1.27
CA PRO A 24 19.61 25.25 -0.12
C PRO A 24 19.55 23.82 -0.64
N PHE A 25 18.43 23.49 -1.29
CA PHE A 25 18.20 22.17 -1.85
C PHE A 25 19.31 21.88 -2.87
N GLU A 26 20.14 20.88 -2.58
CA GLU A 26 21.15 20.39 -3.52
C GLU A 26 20.91 18.91 -3.80
N PRO A 27 20.67 18.53 -5.08
CA PRO A 27 20.45 17.14 -5.43
C PRO A 27 21.74 16.32 -5.34
N SER A 28 21.68 15.21 -4.60
CA SER A 28 22.78 14.25 -4.52
C SER A 28 23.08 13.59 -5.87
N LYS A 29 24.31 13.10 -6.09
CA LYS A 29 24.67 12.33 -7.29
C LYS A 29 23.73 11.15 -7.52
N ILE A 30 23.33 10.46 -6.45
CA ILE A 30 22.41 9.31 -6.51
C ILE A 30 21.01 9.76 -6.96
N GLU A 31 20.53 10.92 -6.48
CA GLU A 31 19.21 11.45 -6.86
C GLU A 31 19.15 11.85 -8.33
N LYS A 32 20.26 12.35 -8.90
CA LYS A 32 20.39 12.64 -10.33
C LYS A 32 20.33 11.37 -11.17
N ILE A 33 21.06 10.33 -10.77
CA ILE A 33 21.04 9.02 -11.46
C ILE A 33 19.65 8.39 -11.38
N ALA A 34 19.03 8.40 -10.19
CA ALA A 34 17.67 7.90 -10.00
C ALA A 34 16.64 8.66 -10.83
N MET A 35 16.85 9.97 -11.06
CA MET A 35 15.96 10.78 -11.88
C MET A 35 16.00 10.30 -13.34
N LEU A 36 17.19 10.05 -13.88
CA LEU A 36 17.35 9.53 -15.24
C LEU A 36 16.76 8.11 -15.38
N LEU A 37 17.03 7.22 -14.42
CA LEU A 37 16.48 5.86 -14.41
C LEU A 37 14.96 5.82 -14.23
N SER A 38 14.36 6.84 -13.61
CA SER A 38 12.91 6.87 -13.36
C SER A 38 12.07 7.00 -14.63
N TYR A 39 12.61 7.56 -15.73
CA TYR A 39 11.88 7.71 -17.00
C TYR A 39 11.56 6.38 -17.69
N PRO A 40 12.55 5.50 -17.98
CA PRO A 40 12.25 4.20 -18.58
C PRO A 40 11.41 3.30 -17.66
N VAL A 41 11.63 3.36 -16.33
CA VAL A 41 10.83 2.61 -15.36
C VAL A 41 9.37 3.08 -15.34
N ALA A 42 9.13 4.39 -15.43
CA ALA A 42 7.78 4.94 -15.51
C ALA A 42 7.09 4.61 -16.83
N LEU A 43 7.83 4.62 -17.95
CA LEU A 43 7.30 4.21 -19.24
C LEU A 43 6.89 2.73 -19.21
N LEU A 44 7.74 1.85 -18.66
CA LEU A 44 7.43 0.43 -18.47
C LEU A 44 6.15 0.22 -17.64
N TYR A 45 5.97 1.02 -16.58
CA TYR A 45 4.76 0.95 -15.75
C TYR A 45 3.47 1.30 -16.53
N THR A 46 3.54 2.17 -17.53
CA THR A 46 2.35 2.50 -18.34
C THR A 46 1.81 1.30 -19.10
N TYR A 47 2.63 0.29 -19.41
CA TYR A 47 2.18 -0.97 -20.01
C TYR A 47 1.40 -1.86 -19.04
N ILE A 48 1.57 -1.67 -17.73
CA ILE A 48 0.78 -2.33 -16.70
C ILE A 48 -0.56 -1.60 -16.51
N LEU A 49 -0.54 -0.25 -16.55
CA LEU A 49 -1.69 0.61 -16.32
C LEU A 49 -2.66 0.69 -17.51
N LEU A 50 -2.12 0.78 -18.73
CA LEU A 50 -2.86 0.86 -19.99
C LEU A 50 -2.56 -0.41 -20.79
N PRO A 51 -3.36 -1.47 -20.64
CA PRO A 51 -3.17 -2.71 -21.39
C PRO A 51 -3.34 -2.42 -22.89
N SER A 52 -2.33 -2.75 -23.69
CA SER A 52 -2.50 -2.88 -25.15
C SER A 52 -3.01 -4.28 -25.47
N TYR A 53 -3.50 -4.49 -26.69
CA TYR A 53 -4.23 -5.69 -27.15
C TYR A 53 -3.45 -7.03 -27.06
N SER A 54 -2.18 -7.04 -26.63
CA SER A 54 -1.34 -8.25 -26.50
C SER A 54 -1.17 -8.73 -25.04
N ASP A 55 -2.16 -9.47 -24.57
CA ASP A 55 -2.29 -9.95 -23.17
C ASP A 55 -1.11 -10.82 -22.69
N GLY A 56 -0.38 -11.48 -23.61
CA GLY A 56 0.70 -12.43 -23.28
C GLY A 56 1.95 -11.82 -22.64
N SER A 57 2.22 -10.52 -22.84
CA SER A 57 3.46 -9.88 -22.33
C SER A 57 3.31 -9.26 -20.94
N ARG A 58 2.08 -9.16 -20.42
CA ARG A 58 1.76 -8.39 -19.21
C ARG A 58 2.42 -8.93 -17.94
N TYR A 59 2.52 -10.25 -17.81
CA TYR A 59 3.16 -10.90 -16.66
C TYR A 59 4.65 -10.60 -16.60
N VAL A 60 5.34 -10.70 -17.75
CA VAL A 60 6.77 -10.44 -17.87
C VAL A 60 7.05 -8.96 -17.60
N ILE A 61 6.25 -8.05 -18.16
CA ILE A 61 6.38 -6.61 -17.92
C ILE A 61 6.19 -6.29 -16.44
N THR A 62 5.19 -6.87 -15.78
CA THR A 62 4.94 -6.69 -14.34
C THR A 62 6.12 -7.22 -13.51
N ALA A 63 6.68 -8.37 -13.89
CA ALA A 63 7.85 -8.94 -13.22
C ALA A 63 9.09 -8.08 -13.37
N VAL A 64 9.39 -7.64 -14.59
CA VAL A 64 10.54 -6.77 -14.88
C VAL A 64 10.38 -5.44 -14.14
N PHE A 65 9.20 -4.82 -14.19
CA PHE A 65 8.94 -3.58 -13.46
C PHE A 65 9.13 -3.75 -11.95
N THR A 66 8.55 -4.82 -11.37
CA THR A 66 8.65 -5.09 -9.93
C THR A 66 10.10 -5.32 -9.52
N ALA A 67 10.87 -6.08 -10.31
CA ALA A 67 12.29 -6.31 -10.08
C ALA A 67 13.11 -5.01 -10.16
N LEU A 68 12.86 -4.18 -11.19
CA LEU A 68 13.51 -2.87 -11.34
C LEU A 68 13.15 -1.91 -10.21
N PHE A 69 11.90 -1.90 -9.75
CA PHE A 69 11.47 -1.13 -8.59
C PHE A 69 12.21 -1.58 -7.33
N CYS A 70 12.22 -2.89 -7.05
CA CYS A 70 12.94 -3.44 -5.90
C CYS A 70 14.44 -3.16 -5.96
N ALA A 71 15.07 -3.33 -7.12
CA ALA A 71 16.49 -3.01 -7.31
C ALA A 71 16.76 -1.51 -7.10
N SER A 72 15.90 -0.62 -7.60
CA SER A 72 16.03 0.83 -7.42
C SER A 72 15.97 1.23 -5.94
N VAL A 73 15.05 0.64 -5.19
CA VAL A 73 14.93 0.84 -3.75
C VAL A 73 16.17 0.32 -3.03
N GLU A 74 16.65 -0.88 -3.34
CA GLU A 74 17.82 -1.47 -2.68
C GLU A 74 19.09 -0.66 -2.96
N LEU A 75 19.30 -0.21 -4.20
CA LEU A 75 20.42 0.65 -4.57
C LEU A 75 20.37 2.00 -3.84
N PHE A 76 19.19 2.60 -3.71
CA PHE A 76 19.05 3.88 -3.03
C PHE A 76 19.24 3.77 -1.51
N TYR A 77 18.73 2.70 -0.90
CA TYR A 77 18.80 2.47 0.55
C TYR A 77 19.93 1.53 0.99
N HIS A 78 20.90 1.21 0.12
CA HIS A 78 21.97 0.24 0.40
C HIS A 78 22.76 0.54 1.69
N LYS A 79 22.95 1.82 2.04
CA LYS A 79 23.67 2.23 3.26
C LYS A 79 22.87 1.99 4.55
N GLN A 80 21.56 1.82 4.44
CA GLN A 80 20.69 1.55 5.58
C GLN A 80 20.63 0.04 5.82
N LYS A 81 20.82 -0.38 7.07
CA LYS A 81 20.70 -1.80 7.46
C LYS A 81 19.29 -2.30 7.19
N ALA A 82 19.17 -3.34 6.35
CA ALA A 82 17.90 -3.98 6.08
C ALA A 82 17.34 -4.65 7.35
N THR A 83 16.06 -4.42 7.64
CA THR A 83 15.36 -5.11 8.71
C THR A 83 15.03 -6.54 8.29
N ARG A 84 14.99 -7.50 9.24
CA ARG A 84 14.58 -8.87 8.93
C ARG A 84 13.15 -8.93 8.34
N GLU A 85 12.28 -8.01 8.73
CA GLU A 85 10.91 -7.90 8.19
C GLU A 85 10.89 -7.52 6.71
N SER A 86 11.84 -6.69 6.27
CA SER A 86 11.95 -6.30 4.86
C SER A 86 12.08 -7.53 3.95
N PHE A 87 12.81 -8.56 4.38
CA PHE A 87 12.95 -9.80 3.62
C PHE A 87 11.64 -10.62 3.57
N ILE A 88 10.81 -10.55 4.61
CA ILE A 88 9.50 -11.23 4.62
C ILE A 88 8.58 -10.62 3.57
N TRP A 89 8.51 -9.28 3.52
CA TRP A 89 7.68 -8.57 2.54
C TRP A 89 8.22 -8.73 1.12
N LEU A 90 9.54 -8.71 0.94
CA LEU A 90 10.18 -9.00 -0.35
C LEU A 90 9.90 -10.43 -0.81
N GLY A 91 9.98 -11.40 0.09
CA GLY A 91 9.62 -12.80 -0.18
C GLY A 91 8.15 -12.94 -0.57
N SER A 92 7.25 -12.19 0.06
CA SER A 92 5.83 -12.16 -0.30
C SER A 92 5.61 -11.63 -1.72
N ILE A 93 6.32 -10.56 -2.11
CA ILE A 93 6.31 -10.05 -3.50
C ILE A 93 6.81 -11.13 -4.46
N ALA A 94 7.91 -11.80 -4.14
CA ALA A 94 8.50 -12.84 -4.98
C ALA A 94 7.55 -14.03 -5.19
N VAL A 95 6.83 -14.46 -4.14
CA VAL A 95 5.83 -15.54 -4.25
C VAL A 95 4.68 -15.15 -5.18
N ILE A 96 4.11 -13.95 -5.03
CA ILE A 96 3.01 -13.50 -5.90
C ILE A 96 3.50 -13.37 -7.34
N LEU A 97 4.70 -12.83 -7.54
CA LEU A 97 5.28 -12.65 -8.87
C LEU A 97 5.59 -13.99 -9.56
N ALA A 98 6.18 -14.94 -8.84
CA ALA A 98 6.40 -16.29 -9.35
C ALA A 98 5.07 -16.96 -9.71
N SER A 99 4.05 -16.79 -8.87
CA SER A 99 2.70 -17.32 -9.14
C SER A 99 2.07 -16.69 -10.38
N MET A 100 2.31 -15.39 -10.65
CA MET A 100 1.87 -14.71 -11.88
C MET A 100 2.55 -15.31 -13.10
N LEU A 101 3.87 -15.46 -13.06
CA LEU A 101 4.64 -16.01 -14.18
C LEU A 101 4.29 -17.47 -14.49
N LEU A 102 3.91 -18.25 -13.47
CA LEU A 102 3.46 -19.63 -13.62
C LEU A 102 1.98 -19.77 -13.99
N GLY A 103 1.23 -18.66 -14.11
CA GLY A 103 -0.22 -18.70 -14.38
C GLY A 103 -1.06 -19.34 -13.26
N ARG A 104 -0.55 -19.32 -12.02
CA ARG A 104 -1.18 -19.98 -10.86
C ARG A 104 -2.00 -19.06 -9.98
N ASN A 105 -2.27 -17.80 -10.36
CA ASN A 105 -3.03 -16.87 -9.53
C ASN A 105 -4.55 -17.03 -9.64
N GLN A 106 -5.07 -18.25 -9.59
CA GLN A 106 -6.50 -18.45 -9.81
C GLN A 106 -7.33 -17.93 -8.63
N VAL A 107 -6.79 -17.96 -7.41
CA VAL A 107 -7.50 -17.50 -6.20
C VAL A 107 -7.92 -16.04 -6.31
N TRP A 108 -7.01 -15.14 -6.69
CA TRP A 108 -7.27 -13.69 -6.70
C TRP A 108 -7.46 -13.13 -8.11
N GLY A 109 -7.00 -13.83 -9.14
CA GLY A 109 -6.92 -13.31 -10.50
C GLY A 109 -5.84 -12.25 -10.67
N ASP A 110 -5.54 -11.91 -11.92
CA ASP A 110 -4.36 -11.08 -12.25
C ASP A 110 -4.50 -9.64 -11.78
N GLY A 111 -5.71 -9.07 -11.88
CA GLY A 111 -5.98 -7.70 -11.45
C GLY A 111 -5.70 -7.49 -9.95
N LEU A 112 -6.21 -8.39 -9.09
CA LEU A 112 -5.97 -8.30 -7.65
C LEU A 112 -4.53 -8.70 -7.29
N ALA A 113 -3.90 -9.64 -8.00
CA ALA A 113 -2.49 -9.96 -7.80
C ALA A 113 -1.59 -8.74 -8.03
N ILE A 114 -1.84 -7.98 -9.10
CA ILE A 114 -1.15 -6.71 -9.36
C ILE A 114 -1.41 -5.74 -8.21
N PHE A 115 -2.66 -5.55 -7.78
CA PHE A 115 -3.00 -4.68 -6.65
C PHE A 115 -2.26 -5.06 -5.36
N PHE A 116 -2.18 -6.36 -5.03
CA PHE A 116 -1.45 -6.83 -3.87
C PHE A 116 0.04 -6.56 -4.02
N ILE A 117 0.67 -6.86 -5.17
CA ILE A 117 2.09 -6.54 -5.40
C ILE A 117 2.38 -5.07 -5.12
N HIS A 118 1.52 -4.15 -5.54
CA HIS A 118 1.69 -2.73 -5.22
C HIS A 118 1.64 -2.46 -3.72
N CYS A 119 0.67 -3.06 -3.02
CA CYS A 119 0.53 -2.92 -1.57
C CYS A 119 1.77 -3.43 -0.84
N TYR A 120 2.26 -4.62 -1.21
CA TYR A 120 3.48 -5.19 -0.65
C TYR A 120 4.70 -4.35 -1.03
N ALA A 121 4.82 -3.86 -2.27
CA ALA A 121 5.99 -3.09 -2.72
C ALA A 121 6.12 -1.76 -1.97
N VAL A 122 5.01 -1.03 -1.78
CA VAL A 122 5.00 0.21 -1.00
C VAL A 122 5.29 -0.07 0.47
N TYR A 123 4.67 -1.09 1.05
CA TYR A 123 4.90 -1.44 2.46
C TYR A 123 6.33 -1.95 2.70
N TRP A 124 6.86 -2.74 1.77
CA TRP A 124 8.24 -3.19 1.76
C TRP A 124 9.22 -2.02 1.68
N LEU A 125 8.99 -1.05 0.79
CA LEU A 125 9.78 0.18 0.72
C LEU A 125 9.78 0.93 2.06
N MET A 126 8.62 1.06 2.71
CA MET A 126 8.51 1.70 4.03
C MET A 126 9.31 0.94 5.10
N SER A 127 9.25 -0.39 5.08
CA SER A 127 10.04 -1.26 5.96
C SER A 127 11.55 -1.18 5.67
N ARG A 128 11.94 -1.16 4.40
CA ARG A 128 13.33 -1.14 3.93
C ARG A 128 14.03 0.19 4.18
N SER A 129 13.28 1.28 4.07
CA SER A 129 13.74 2.65 4.32
C SER A 129 13.69 3.05 5.81
N GLY A 130 13.18 2.17 6.69
CA GLY A 130 13.08 2.40 8.13
C GLY A 130 12.05 3.45 8.53
N ARG A 131 11.05 3.71 7.67
CA ARG A 131 10.04 4.78 7.82
C ARG A 131 8.65 4.29 8.19
N LEU A 132 8.58 3.13 8.84
CA LEU A 132 7.38 2.72 9.56
C LEU A 132 7.24 3.59 10.83
N MET A 133 6.02 4.04 11.15
CA MET A 133 5.77 4.87 12.33
C MET A 133 6.23 4.23 13.65
N ASP A 134 6.17 2.90 13.75
CA ASP A 134 6.64 2.15 14.92
C ASP A 134 8.01 1.47 14.71
N LYS A 135 8.74 1.80 13.62
CA LYS A 135 9.95 1.12 13.11
C LYS A 135 9.77 -0.36 12.72
N VAL A 136 8.72 -1.00 13.23
CA VAL A 136 8.34 -2.38 12.98
C VAL A 136 6.90 -2.45 12.48
N SER A 137 6.56 -3.55 11.83
CA SER A 137 5.18 -3.84 11.43
C SER A 137 4.28 -3.96 12.66
N GLY A 138 3.14 -3.27 12.66
CA GLY A 138 2.31 -3.15 13.85
C GLY A 138 0.95 -2.49 13.62
N PRO A 139 0.28 -2.00 14.68
CA PRO A 139 -1.07 -1.43 14.60
C PRO A 139 -1.21 -0.21 13.67
N PHE A 140 -0.07 0.42 13.36
CA PHE A 140 0.01 1.58 12.48
C PHE A 140 0.19 1.22 10.99
N ALA A 141 0.27 -0.07 10.65
CA ALA A 141 0.47 -0.53 9.28
C ALA A 141 -0.52 0.08 8.26
N PRO A 142 -1.84 0.22 8.53
CA PRO A 142 -2.76 0.87 7.58
C PRO A 142 -2.38 2.34 7.31
N LEU A 143 -1.96 3.07 8.34
CA LEU A 143 -1.52 4.45 8.20
C LEU A 143 -0.16 4.55 7.52
N ASP A 144 0.75 3.59 7.73
CA ASP A 144 2.01 3.49 6.99
C ASP A 144 1.77 3.25 5.50
N ILE A 145 0.79 2.40 5.14
CA ILE A 145 0.34 2.20 3.74
C ILE A 145 -0.21 3.51 3.18
N ILE A 146 -1.08 4.22 3.90
CA ILE A 146 -1.61 5.52 3.46
C ILE A 146 -0.49 6.56 3.27
N ASN A 147 0.46 6.62 4.19
CA ASN A 147 1.60 7.51 4.07
C ASN A 147 2.44 7.17 2.83
N GLY A 148 2.71 5.88 2.61
CA GLY A 148 3.48 5.40 1.46
C GLY A 148 2.79 5.61 0.12
N TYR A 149 1.48 5.37 0.01
CA TYR A 149 0.75 5.54 -1.26
C TYR A 149 0.40 6.99 -1.57
N PHE A 150 -0.06 7.75 -0.57
CA PHE A 150 -0.65 9.05 -0.82
C PHE A 150 0.22 10.17 -0.29
N VAL A 151 0.65 10.12 0.97
CA VAL A 151 1.28 11.29 1.59
C VAL A 151 2.66 11.57 0.99
N PHE A 152 3.55 10.57 0.95
CA PHE A 152 4.94 10.79 0.55
C PHE A 152 5.10 11.06 -0.96
N PRO A 153 4.48 10.27 -1.86
CA PRO A 153 4.64 10.48 -3.30
C PRO A 153 4.07 11.83 -3.75
N PHE A 154 2.91 12.23 -3.22
CA PHE A 154 2.28 13.49 -3.61
C PHE A 154 2.94 14.71 -2.96
N LYS A 155 3.42 14.60 -1.71
CA LYS A 155 4.22 15.66 -1.08
C LYS A 155 5.49 15.96 -1.88
N HIS A 156 6.09 14.94 -2.50
CA HIS A 156 7.30 15.05 -3.30
C HIS A 156 7.08 14.90 -4.80
N PHE A 157 5.85 15.16 -5.29
CA PHE A 157 5.49 14.93 -6.68
C PHE A 157 6.37 15.74 -7.66
N PHE A 158 6.60 17.01 -7.33
CA PHE A 158 7.44 17.91 -8.13
C PHE A 158 8.93 17.77 -7.86
N LEU A 159 9.36 16.81 -7.03
CA LEU A 159 10.78 16.62 -6.72
C LEU A 159 11.57 16.23 -7.99
N ARG A 160 10.99 15.39 -8.84
CA ARG A 160 11.65 14.94 -10.08
C ARG A 160 11.99 16.10 -11.01
N ILE A 161 11.04 17.02 -11.22
CA ILE A 161 11.24 18.20 -12.07
C ILE A 161 12.21 19.20 -11.43
N LYS A 162 12.15 19.36 -10.10
CA LYS A 162 13.09 20.22 -9.36
C LYS A 162 14.55 19.74 -9.51
N VAL A 163 14.78 18.43 -9.37
CA VAL A 163 16.12 17.83 -9.55
C VAL A 163 16.60 17.95 -11.00
N LEU A 164 15.72 17.73 -11.98
CA LEU A 164 16.02 17.91 -13.40
C LEU A 164 16.44 19.36 -13.68
N TRP A 165 15.61 20.33 -13.29
CA TRP A 165 15.84 21.75 -13.51
C TRP A 165 17.19 22.19 -12.96
N MET A 166 17.46 21.87 -11.69
CA MET A 166 18.73 22.25 -11.05
C MET A 166 19.94 21.58 -11.70
N THR A 167 19.80 20.34 -12.17
CA THR A 167 20.89 19.63 -12.86
C THR A 167 21.19 20.29 -14.21
N VAL A 168 20.14 20.70 -14.94
CA VAL A 168 20.27 21.40 -16.21
C VAL A 168 20.86 22.81 -16.01
N THR A 169 20.33 23.62 -15.10
CA THR A 169 20.81 25.00 -14.87
C THR A 169 22.25 25.03 -14.35
N SER A 170 22.62 24.09 -13.48
CA SER A 170 24.01 23.97 -13.00
C SER A 170 24.96 23.51 -14.10
N GLY A 171 24.47 22.66 -15.01
CA GLY A 171 25.21 22.25 -16.21
C GLY A 171 25.39 23.41 -17.20
N MET A 172 24.36 24.22 -17.43
CA MET A 172 24.39 25.39 -18.34
C MET A 172 25.33 26.47 -17.82
N LYS A 173 25.31 26.79 -16.52
CA LYS A 173 26.27 27.71 -15.90
C LYS A 173 27.74 27.27 -16.03
N LYS A 174 27.98 25.98 -16.27
CA LYS A 174 29.32 25.41 -16.48
C LYS A 174 29.69 25.29 -17.96
N ARG A 175 28.77 25.60 -18.87
CA ARG A 175 28.87 25.36 -20.32
C ARG A 175 28.51 26.61 -21.13
N GLU A 176 29.06 27.76 -20.74
CA GLU A 176 28.97 29.02 -21.49
C GLU A 176 29.76 29.00 -22.83
N ASN A 177 30.00 27.82 -23.42
CA ASN A 177 30.70 27.71 -24.70
C ASN A 177 30.29 26.49 -25.56
N ARG A 178 29.06 25.97 -25.40
CA ARG A 178 28.55 24.87 -26.24
C ARG A 178 27.05 24.96 -26.49
N GLU A 179 26.54 26.15 -26.78
CA GLU A 179 25.22 26.34 -27.36
C GLU A 179 25.27 25.98 -28.85
N SER A 180 24.67 24.85 -29.23
CA SER A 180 24.32 24.51 -30.62
C SER A 180 23.72 23.09 -30.69
N LYS A 181 24.24 22.14 -29.90
CA LYS A 181 23.89 20.72 -30.11
C LYS A 181 22.53 20.29 -29.54
N ILE A 182 22.11 20.79 -28.37
CA ILE A 182 20.85 20.36 -27.74
C ILE A 182 19.63 20.95 -28.49
N GLY A 183 19.69 22.24 -28.82
CA GLY A 183 18.67 22.88 -29.65
C GLY A 183 18.53 22.21 -31.02
N ALA A 184 19.65 21.82 -31.65
CA ALA A 184 19.65 21.07 -32.90
C ALA A 184 18.96 19.70 -32.78
N TRP A 185 19.24 18.92 -31.73
CA TRP A 185 18.58 17.62 -31.53
C TRP A 185 17.07 17.74 -31.28
N VAL A 186 16.64 18.78 -30.54
CA VAL A 186 15.22 19.06 -30.32
C VAL A 186 14.55 19.49 -31.64
N ALA A 187 15.19 20.36 -32.41
CA ALA A 187 14.69 20.78 -33.71
C ALA A 187 14.57 19.61 -34.71
N VAL A 188 15.54 18.71 -34.73
CA VAL A 188 15.51 17.49 -35.56
C VAL A 188 14.36 16.57 -35.13
N ALA A 189 14.16 16.34 -33.84
CA ALA A 189 13.07 15.51 -33.35
C ALA A 189 11.69 16.09 -33.72
N VAL A 190 11.50 17.40 -33.52
CA VAL A 190 10.25 18.09 -33.89
C VAL A 190 10.06 18.06 -35.41
N GLY A 191 11.12 18.30 -36.19
CA GLY A 191 11.09 18.27 -37.64
C GLY A 191 10.69 16.91 -38.20
N ILE A 192 11.24 15.81 -37.65
CA ILE A 192 10.87 14.44 -38.05
C ILE A 192 9.39 14.17 -37.77
N VAL A 193 8.87 14.57 -36.60
CA VAL A 193 7.45 14.38 -36.25
C VAL A 193 6.55 15.12 -37.24
N LEU A 194 6.84 16.41 -37.50
CA LEU A 194 6.06 17.20 -38.46
C LEU A 194 6.16 16.64 -39.88
N PHE A 195 7.33 16.15 -40.29
CA PHE A 195 7.54 15.53 -41.60
C PHE A 195 6.72 14.25 -41.77
N CYS A 196 6.65 13.38 -40.75
CA CYS A 196 5.82 12.18 -40.78
C CYS A 196 4.32 12.51 -40.84
N ILE A 197 3.86 13.51 -40.08
CA ILE A 197 2.47 13.98 -40.12
C ILE A 197 2.12 14.52 -41.51
N ALA A 198 2.97 15.37 -42.07
CA ALA A 198 2.81 15.89 -43.42
C ALA A 198 2.76 14.75 -44.46
N GLY A 199 3.69 13.79 -44.39
CA GLY A 199 3.70 12.61 -45.25
C GLY A 199 2.40 11.81 -45.19
N SER A 200 1.84 11.62 -43.99
CA SER A 200 0.55 10.94 -43.83
C SER A 200 -0.62 11.73 -44.39
N LEU A 201 -0.65 13.05 -44.24
CA LEU A 201 -1.70 13.91 -44.80
C LEU A 201 -1.67 13.87 -46.33
N LEU A 202 -0.48 13.95 -46.94
CA LEU A 202 -0.31 13.86 -48.39
C LEU A 202 -0.70 12.47 -48.93
N ALA A 203 -0.34 11.39 -48.24
CA ALA A 203 -0.73 10.04 -48.61
C ALA A 203 -2.25 9.79 -48.47
N SER A 204 -2.93 10.52 -47.59
CA SER A 204 -4.40 10.49 -47.50
C SER A 204 -5.09 11.30 -48.59
N ALA A 205 -4.39 12.26 -49.21
CA ALA A 205 -4.94 13.17 -50.20
C ALA A 205 -4.76 12.67 -51.64
N ASP A 206 -3.74 11.84 -51.92
CA ASP A 206 -3.41 11.34 -53.25
C ASP A 206 -3.05 9.84 -53.25
N GLU A 207 -3.76 9.05 -54.08
CA GLU A 207 -3.57 7.60 -54.16
C GLU A 207 -2.24 7.17 -54.79
N THR A 208 -1.70 7.96 -55.73
CA THR A 208 -0.42 7.66 -56.39
C THR A 208 0.73 7.89 -55.41
N PHE A 209 0.66 8.97 -54.64
CA PHE A 209 1.62 9.26 -53.57
C PHE A 209 1.57 8.20 -52.47
N ASN A 210 0.37 7.75 -52.08
CA ASN A 210 0.19 6.68 -51.09
C ASN A 210 0.82 5.35 -51.54
N ARG A 211 0.75 5.00 -52.82
CA ARG A 211 1.40 3.77 -53.34
C ARG A 211 2.92 3.78 -53.18
N ILE A 212 3.55 4.96 -53.27
CA ILE A 212 5.00 5.12 -53.18
C ILE A 212 5.45 5.20 -51.71
N ILE A 213 4.79 6.07 -50.93
CA ILE A 213 5.22 6.40 -49.56
C ILE A 213 4.50 5.57 -48.48
N GLY A 214 3.34 4.98 -48.76
CA GLY A 214 2.53 4.25 -47.79
C GLY A 214 3.25 3.07 -47.14
N ASN A 215 4.15 2.39 -47.86
CA ASN A 215 5.00 1.33 -47.28
C ASN A 215 6.08 1.88 -46.34
N LEU A 216 6.58 3.10 -46.56
CA LEU A 216 7.52 3.77 -45.66
C LEU A 216 6.80 4.32 -44.42
N LEU A 217 5.59 4.86 -44.60
CA LEU A 217 4.72 5.35 -43.51
C LEU A 217 4.10 4.23 -42.67
N LYS A 218 3.98 3.00 -43.19
CA LYS A 218 3.60 1.82 -42.39
C LYS A 218 4.54 1.57 -41.21
N TYR A 219 5.83 1.90 -41.34
CA TYR A 219 6.78 1.84 -40.22
C TYR A 219 6.54 2.95 -39.18
N PHE A 220 5.87 4.03 -39.58
CA PHE A 220 5.43 5.15 -38.75
C PHE A 220 3.91 5.09 -38.52
N ASP A 221 3.38 3.91 -38.23
CA ASP A 221 1.95 3.71 -37.96
C ASP A 221 1.47 4.72 -36.91
N ILE A 222 0.55 5.60 -37.34
CA ILE A 222 -0.01 6.68 -36.52
C ILE A 222 -0.66 6.12 -35.26
N LYS A 223 -1.20 4.91 -35.30
CA LYS A 223 -1.75 4.25 -34.10
C LYS A 223 -0.67 3.93 -33.09
N LEU A 224 0.46 3.38 -33.55
CA LEU A 224 1.61 3.08 -32.70
C LEU A 224 2.23 4.37 -32.14
N PHE A 225 2.31 5.41 -32.98
CA PHE A 225 2.78 6.74 -32.58
C PHE A 225 1.87 7.41 -31.55
N SER A 226 0.55 7.36 -31.76
CA SER A 226 -0.45 7.86 -30.82
C SER A 226 -0.39 7.13 -29.47
N GLU A 227 -0.28 5.80 -29.49
CA GLU A 227 -0.13 5.00 -28.28
C GLU A 227 1.15 5.36 -27.51
N ILE A 228 2.29 5.50 -28.21
CA ILE A 228 3.57 5.91 -27.61
C ILE A 228 3.47 7.32 -27.01
N ILE A 229 2.83 8.28 -27.69
CA ILE A 229 2.63 9.64 -27.16
C ILE A 229 1.77 9.61 -25.89
N ILE A 230 0.64 8.92 -25.91
CA ILE A 230 -0.24 8.81 -24.74
C ILE A 230 0.52 8.18 -23.57
N ARG A 231 1.25 7.08 -23.81
CA ARG A 231 2.11 6.44 -22.81
C ARG A 231 3.18 7.38 -22.30
N PHE A 232 3.83 8.15 -23.17
CA PHE A 232 4.83 9.14 -22.76
C PHE A 232 4.21 10.20 -21.86
N ILE A 233 3.07 10.78 -22.23
CA ILE A 233 2.35 11.77 -21.42
C ILE A 233 1.98 11.19 -20.06
N VAL A 234 1.46 9.95 -20.00
CA VAL A 234 1.10 9.26 -18.75
C VAL A 234 2.33 8.87 -17.93
N SER A 235 3.47 8.58 -18.57
CA SER A 235 4.73 8.26 -17.89
C SER A 235 5.29 9.44 -17.09
N ILE A 236 4.91 10.68 -17.45
CA ILE A 236 5.34 11.89 -16.74
C ILE A 236 4.78 11.90 -15.30
N PRO A 237 3.46 11.92 -15.04
CA PRO A 237 2.95 11.88 -13.67
C PRO A 237 3.27 10.57 -12.96
N VAL A 238 3.29 9.42 -13.66
CA VAL A 238 3.67 8.13 -13.08
C VAL A 238 5.09 8.17 -12.53
N GLY A 239 6.06 8.65 -13.33
CA GLY A 239 7.44 8.70 -12.85
C GLY A 239 7.67 9.80 -11.82
N ALA A 240 6.88 10.88 -11.82
CA ALA A 240 6.88 11.85 -10.73
C ALA A 240 6.42 11.20 -9.41
N TYR A 241 5.36 10.40 -9.47
CA TYR A 241 4.88 9.58 -8.35
C TYR A 241 5.93 8.58 -7.87
N LEU A 242 6.49 7.74 -8.77
CA LEU A 242 7.50 6.73 -8.41
C LEU A 242 8.78 7.37 -7.84
N TYR A 243 9.21 8.50 -8.40
CA TYR A 243 10.36 9.23 -7.89
C TYR A 243 10.09 9.85 -6.52
N GLY A 244 8.92 10.47 -6.32
CA GLY A 244 8.48 10.96 -5.02
C GLY A 244 8.33 9.84 -3.99
N LEU A 245 7.87 8.65 -4.42
CA LEU A 245 7.76 7.47 -3.58
C LEU A 245 9.13 6.99 -3.09
N ILE A 246 10.10 6.77 -3.97
CA ILE A 246 11.41 6.22 -3.56
C ILE A 246 12.27 7.30 -2.90
N ILE A 247 12.47 8.43 -3.58
CA ILE A 247 13.41 9.49 -3.19
C ILE A 247 12.79 10.44 -2.18
N GLY A 248 11.52 10.81 -2.37
CA GLY A 248 10.80 11.68 -1.44
C GLY A 248 10.61 11.03 -0.08
N THR A 249 10.27 9.73 -0.03
CA THR A 249 10.34 8.94 1.22
C THR A 249 11.72 9.06 1.85
N GLY A 250 12.79 8.99 1.05
CA GLY A 250 14.19 9.17 1.47
C GLY A 250 14.51 10.49 2.16
N ARG A 251 13.70 11.52 1.92
CA ARG A 251 13.83 12.87 2.48
C ARG A 251 12.90 13.12 3.67
N GLU A 252 11.95 12.24 3.94
CA GLU A 252 11.13 12.33 5.15
C GLU A 252 11.97 12.03 6.38
N ASP A 253 11.93 12.94 7.35
CA ASP A 253 12.58 12.76 8.63
C ASP A 253 11.83 11.72 9.48
N THR A 254 12.56 10.69 9.90
CA THR A 254 12.05 9.67 10.82
C THR A 254 11.60 10.26 12.16
N SER A 255 12.17 11.39 12.60
CA SER A 255 11.79 12.07 13.84
C SER A 255 10.43 12.76 13.71
N ALA A 256 10.17 13.41 12.57
CA ALA A 256 8.89 14.03 12.26
C ALA A 256 7.76 12.99 12.21
N LEU A 257 8.03 11.80 11.67
CA LEU A 257 7.06 10.70 11.64
C LEU A 257 6.71 10.20 13.05
N ARG A 258 7.69 10.17 13.97
CA ARG A 258 7.45 9.83 15.38
C ARG A 258 6.63 10.89 16.09
N LYS A 259 6.93 12.18 15.87
CA LYS A 259 6.11 13.29 16.39
C LYS A 259 4.66 13.17 15.90
N LYS A 260 4.43 12.85 14.62
CA LYS A 260 3.08 12.62 14.07
C LYS A 260 2.36 11.47 14.77
N LYS A 261 3.06 10.35 15.02
CA LYS A 261 2.53 9.22 15.79
C LYS A 261 2.15 9.66 17.22
N ASP A 262 3.01 10.39 17.90
CA ASP A 262 2.76 10.85 19.28
C ASP A 262 1.55 11.79 19.34
N LEU A 263 1.40 12.69 18.37
CA LEU A 263 0.21 13.54 18.22
C LEU A 263 -1.08 12.72 17.99
N ILE A 264 -1.02 11.68 17.15
CA ILE A 264 -2.17 10.77 16.94
C ILE A 264 -2.53 10.06 18.26
N LEU A 265 -1.52 9.56 18.99
CA LEU A 265 -1.74 8.92 20.29
C LEU A 265 -2.32 9.89 21.32
N GLN A 266 -1.88 11.14 21.35
CA GLN A 266 -2.45 12.19 22.21
C GLN A 266 -3.92 12.46 21.85
N ARG A 267 -4.26 12.61 20.57
CA ARG A 267 -5.66 12.81 20.14
C ARG A 267 -6.53 11.61 20.46
N ILE A 268 -6.01 10.39 20.33
CA ILE A 268 -6.69 9.17 20.76
C ILE A 268 -6.92 9.18 22.27
N ASN A 269 -5.94 9.62 23.07
CA ASN A 269 -6.10 9.73 24.51
C ASN A 269 -7.19 10.73 24.91
N GLN A 270 -7.44 11.78 24.11
CA GLN A 270 -8.57 12.70 24.33
C GLN A 270 -9.94 12.02 24.13
N LEU A 271 -10.01 10.90 23.40
CA LEU A 271 -11.25 10.13 23.24
C LEU A 271 -11.55 9.23 24.45
N ARG A 272 -10.61 9.07 25.39
CA ARG A 272 -10.75 8.24 26.60
C ARG A 272 -11.63 8.92 27.66
N LYS A 273 -12.92 9.04 27.38
CA LYS A 273 -13.88 9.75 28.24
C LYS A 273 -14.89 8.81 28.90
N VAL A 274 -15.15 7.64 28.32
CA VAL A 274 -16.24 6.76 28.74
C VAL A 274 -15.82 5.91 29.95
N PRO A 275 -16.60 5.89 31.05
CA PRO A 275 -16.30 5.03 32.20
C PRO A 275 -16.30 3.54 31.84
N VAL A 276 -15.35 2.77 32.38
CA VAL A 276 -15.21 1.33 32.08
C VAL A 276 -16.47 0.54 32.43
N LYS A 277 -17.23 0.96 33.46
CA LYS A 277 -18.49 0.32 33.86
C LYS A 277 -19.53 0.31 32.74
N VAL A 278 -19.63 1.40 31.97
CA VAL A 278 -20.56 1.50 30.83
C VAL A 278 -20.18 0.50 29.75
N TRP A 279 -18.89 0.44 29.39
CA TRP A 279 -18.41 -0.54 28.41
C TRP A 279 -18.56 -1.97 28.90
N THR A 280 -18.34 -2.22 30.19
CA THR A 280 -18.53 -3.54 30.79
C THR A 280 -19.98 -3.98 30.66
N PHE A 281 -20.94 -3.10 31.00
CA PHE A 281 -22.37 -3.38 30.85
C PHE A 281 -22.76 -3.70 29.40
N ILE A 282 -22.29 -2.89 28.43
CA ILE A 282 -22.52 -3.13 27.01
C ILE A 282 -21.95 -4.50 26.60
N MET A 283 -20.69 -4.78 26.94
CA MET A 283 -20.04 -6.05 26.61
C MET A 283 -20.77 -7.24 27.24
N THR A 284 -21.30 -7.13 28.46
CA THR A 284 -22.12 -8.18 29.07
C THR A 284 -23.36 -8.49 28.24
N GLY A 285 -24.04 -7.49 27.67
CA GLY A 285 -25.16 -7.70 26.76
C GLY A 285 -24.75 -8.48 25.50
N PHE A 286 -23.61 -8.14 24.89
CA PHE A 286 -23.05 -8.87 23.75
C PHE A 286 -22.71 -10.33 24.11
N CYS A 287 -22.00 -10.56 25.22
CA CYS A 287 -21.69 -11.90 25.71
C CYS A 287 -22.98 -12.71 25.92
N ALA A 288 -23.98 -12.15 26.60
CA ALA A 288 -25.24 -12.87 26.85
C ALA A 288 -25.95 -13.27 25.55
N MET A 289 -25.98 -12.37 24.57
CA MET A 289 -26.57 -12.63 23.26
C MET A 289 -25.81 -13.73 22.49
N TYR A 290 -24.48 -13.69 22.52
CA TYR A 290 -23.65 -14.70 21.84
C TYR A 290 -23.70 -16.06 22.54
N LEU A 291 -23.71 -16.10 23.87
CA LEU A 291 -23.96 -17.32 24.63
C LEU A 291 -25.32 -17.93 24.30
N LEU A 292 -26.38 -17.12 24.23
CA LEU A 292 -27.70 -17.59 23.81
C LEU A 292 -27.68 -18.15 22.40
N PHE A 293 -26.98 -17.49 21.47
CA PHE A 293 -26.81 -17.98 20.10
C PHE A 293 -26.10 -19.33 20.08
N PHE A 294 -25.00 -19.51 20.82
CA PHE A 294 -24.28 -20.79 20.89
C PHE A 294 -25.08 -21.87 21.64
N PHE A 295 -25.91 -21.50 22.61
CA PHE A 295 -26.82 -22.43 23.28
C PHE A 295 -27.86 -22.98 22.30
N ILE A 296 -28.53 -22.10 21.54
CA ILE A 296 -29.52 -22.49 20.51
C ILE A 296 -28.84 -23.24 19.36
N GLN A 297 -27.69 -22.76 18.89
CA GLN A 297 -26.97 -23.39 17.79
C GLN A 297 -26.19 -24.63 18.20
N GLY A 298 -25.98 -24.90 19.50
CA GLY A 298 -25.18 -26.01 19.96
C GLY A 298 -25.67 -27.35 19.39
N SER A 299 -26.98 -27.58 19.41
CA SER A 299 -27.60 -28.77 18.81
C SER A 299 -27.32 -28.90 17.30
N TYR A 300 -27.42 -27.80 16.55
CA TYR A 300 -27.10 -27.74 15.12
C TYR A 300 -25.59 -27.80 14.83
N LEU A 301 -24.74 -27.31 15.73
CA LEU A 301 -23.29 -27.31 15.62
C LEU A 301 -22.78 -28.75 15.73
N PHE A 302 -23.25 -29.50 16.74
CA PHE A 302 -22.99 -30.93 16.88
C PHE A 302 -23.64 -31.74 15.73
N GLY A 303 -24.83 -31.35 15.27
CA GLY A 303 -25.48 -31.92 14.08
C GLY A 303 -24.70 -31.70 12.77
N ALA A 304 -24.06 -30.55 12.59
CA ALA A 304 -23.22 -30.26 11.44
C ALA A 304 -21.94 -31.11 11.42
N PHE A 305 -21.38 -31.45 12.58
CA PHE A 305 -20.30 -32.44 12.70
C PHE A 305 -20.77 -33.86 12.30
N THR A 306 -22.05 -34.18 12.47
CA THR A 306 -22.67 -35.46 12.05
C THR A 306 -23.30 -35.41 10.66
N ARG A 307 -23.06 -34.34 9.87
CA ARG A 307 -23.62 -34.11 8.51
C ARG A 307 -25.15 -34.06 8.43
N THR A 308 -25.83 -33.77 9.54
CA THR A 308 -27.28 -33.57 9.53
C THR A 308 -27.61 -32.14 9.11
N LEU A 309 -28.44 -32.00 8.09
CA LEU A 309 -28.86 -30.70 7.54
C LEU A 309 -30.15 -30.25 8.23
N PRO A 310 -30.30 -28.96 8.61
CA PRO A 310 -31.59 -28.43 9.03
C PRO A 310 -32.63 -28.56 7.90
N GLU A 311 -33.86 -28.95 8.23
CA GLU A 311 -34.95 -29.10 7.26
C GLU A 311 -35.21 -27.78 6.50
N GLY A 312 -35.39 -27.87 5.17
CA GLY A 312 -35.74 -26.74 4.31
C GLY A 312 -34.56 -25.92 3.74
N PHE A 313 -33.31 -26.19 4.13
CA PHE A 313 -32.13 -25.51 3.56
C PHE A 313 -31.37 -26.38 2.56
N THR A 314 -30.91 -25.78 1.45
CA THR A 314 -29.85 -26.41 0.64
C THR A 314 -28.50 -26.26 1.32
N VAL A 315 -27.59 -27.24 1.15
CA VAL A 315 -26.23 -27.21 1.72
C VAL A 315 -25.50 -25.91 1.36
N ALA A 316 -25.65 -25.45 0.11
CA ALA A 316 -25.00 -24.24 -0.38
C ALA A 316 -25.55 -22.96 0.27
N GLN A 317 -26.87 -22.86 0.48
CA GLN A 317 -27.49 -21.71 1.14
C GLN A 317 -27.10 -21.64 2.61
N TYR A 318 -27.22 -22.77 3.33
CA TYR A 318 -26.87 -22.87 4.75
C TYR A 318 -25.40 -22.47 4.98
N ALA A 319 -24.48 -22.98 4.15
CA ALA A 319 -23.08 -22.69 4.29
C ALA A 319 -22.74 -21.23 3.92
N ARG A 320 -23.22 -20.72 2.78
CA ARG A 320 -22.84 -19.37 2.31
C ARG A 320 -23.41 -18.26 3.19
N GLN A 321 -24.71 -18.27 3.47
CA GLN A 321 -25.34 -17.21 4.25
C GLN A 321 -24.83 -17.24 5.69
N GLY A 322 -24.82 -18.43 6.31
CA GLY A 322 -24.31 -18.60 7.66
C GLY A 322 -22.84 -18.17 7.80
N PHE A 323 -21.98 -18.52 6.84
CA PHE A 323 -20.57 -18.16 6.86
C PHE A 323 -20.36 -16.63 6.86
N PHE A 324 -21.01 -15.91 5.95
CA PHE A 324 -20.80 -14.46 5.83
C PHE A 324 -21.34 -13.70 7.03
N GLU A 325 -22.48 -14.11 7.60
CA GLU A 325 -22.99 -13.50 8.83
C GLU A 325 -22.04 -13.70 10.01
N LEU A 326 -21.45 -14.89 10.16
CA LEU A 326 -20.43 -15.15 11.20
C LEU A 326 -19.18 -14.27 11.01
N CYS A 327 -18.71 -14.10 9.76
CA CYS A 327 -17.60 -13.19 9.47
C CYS A 327 -17.94 -11.73 9.84
N LYS A 328 -19.15 -11.26 9.53
CA LYS A 328 -19.62 -9.91 9.88
C LYS A 328 -19.68 -9.71 11.39
N ILE A 329 -20.20 -10.70 12.14
CA ILE A 329 -20.25 -10.67 13.61
C ILE A 329 -18.84 -10.57 14.19
N MET A 330 -17.89 -11.34 13.67
CA MET A 330 -16.49 -11.25 14.12
C MET A 330 -15.87 -9.89 13.81
N ALA A 331 -16.13 -9.30 12.64
CA ALA A 331 -15.71 -7.95 12.32
C ALA A 331 -16.33 -6.91 13.27
N LEU A 332 -17.61 -7.06 13.60
CA LEU A 332 -18.32 -6.24 14.61
C LEU A 332 -17.66 -6.37 15.99
N ASN A 333 -17.27 -7.57 16.41
CA ASN A 333 -16.59 -7.79 17.68
C ASN A 333 -15.23 -7.11 17.73
N PHE A 334 -14.44 -7.18 16.66
CA PHE A 334 -13.18 -6.45 16.59
C PHE A 334 -13.39 -4.94 16.62
N LEU A 335 -14.42 -4.42 15.95
CA LEU A 335 -14.78 -3.00 15.99
C LEU A 335 -15.21 -2.59 17.40
N LEU A 336 -16.08 -3.36 18.05
CA LEU A 336 -16.51 -3.13 19.43
C LEU A 336 -15.30 -3.06 20.37
N LEU A 337 -14.42 -4.06 20.32
CA LEU A 337 -13.21 -4.10 21.15
C LEU A 337 -12.28 -2.92 20.85
N TRP A 338 -12.13 -2.53 19.58
CA TRP A 338 -11.34 -1.37 19.21
C TRP A 338 -11.92 -0.07 19.81
N ILE A 339 -13.24 0.15 19.68
CA ILE A 339 -13.92 1.32 20.27
C ILE A 339 -13.77 1.32 21.79
N VAL A 340 -14.02 0.17 22.43
CA VAL A 340 -13.91 -0.04 23.88
C VAL A 340 -12.50 0.32 24.36
N ILE A 341 -11.44 -0.20 23.72
CA ILE A 341 -10.04 0.08 24.07
C ILE A 341 -9.67 1.55 23.84
N LYS A 342 -10.21 2.20 22.81
CA LYS A 342 -9.85 3.58 22.46
C LYS A 342 -10.61 4.64 23.26
N SER A 343 -11.84 4.36 23.67
CA SER A 343 -12.71 5.34 24.33
C SER A 343 -12.84 5.18 25.85
N SER A 344 -12.38 4.04 26.41
CA SER A 344 -12.38 3.82 27.86
C SER A 344 -11.45 4.79 28.59
N LYS A 345 -11.97 5.43 29.64
CA LYS A 345 -11.23 6.38 30.50
C LYS A 345 -10.01 5.74 31.16
N GLU A 346 -10.17 4.51 31.63
CA GLU A 346 -9.12 3.70 32.23
C GLU A 346 -8.75 2.56 31.28
N ASP A 347 -7.51 2.06 31.38
CA ASP A 347 -7.13 0.84 30.67
C ASP A 347 -7.97 -0.33 31.21
N ILE A 348 -8.76 -0.94 30.33
CA ILE A 348 -9.63 -2.08 30.64
C ILE A 348 -8.83 -3.24 31.24
N ARG A 349 -7.54 -3.35 30.92
CA ARG A 349 -6.63 -4.36 31.49
C ARG A 349 -6.41 -4.21 32.99
N ASN A 350 -6.79 -3.09 33.59
CA ASN A 350 -6.73 -2.87 35.04
C ASN A 350 -8.05 -3.21 35.74
N ASN A 351 -9.17 -3.26 35.01
CA ASN A 351 -10.45 -3.70 35.55
C ASN A 351 -10.66 -5.19 35.27
N ARG A 352 -10.69 -6.01 36.33
CA ARG A 352 -10.87 -7.47 36.21
C ARG A 352 -12.13 -7.84 35.42
N ILE A 353 -13.26 -7.20 35.69
CA ILE A 353 -14.54 -7.55 35.05
C ILE A 353 -14.50 -7.19 33.56
N GLY A 354 -14.04 -5.98 33.22
CA GLY A 354 -13.90 -5.54 31.83
C GLY A 354 -12.95 -6.44 31.03
N MET A 355 -11.82 -6.84 31.63
CA MET A 355 -10.87 -7.78 31.02
C MET A 355 -11.48 -9.16 30.79
N VAL A 356 -12.26 -9.69 31.74
CA VAL A 356 -12.98 -10.97 31.59
C VAL A 356 -14.00 -10.87 30.46
N MET A 357 -14.82 -9.82 30.40
CA MET A 357 -15.80 -9.63 29.34
C MET A 357 -15.14 -9.53 27.95
N CYS A 358 -14.05 -8.77 27.80
CA CYS A 358 -13.28 -8.75 26.56
C CYS A 358 -12.74 -10.14 26.18
N SER A 359 -12.30 -10.91 27.17
CA SER A 359 -11.80 -12.27 26.94
C SER A 359 -12.92 -13.20 26.45
N ILE A 360 -14.11 -13.11 27.05
CA ILE A 360 -15.29 -13.89 26.63
C ILE A 360 -15.66 -13.57 25.18
N ILE A 361 -15.78 -12.29 24.81
CA ILE A 361 -16.08 -11.88 23.43
C ILE A 361 -15.05 -12.42 22.44
N LEU A 362 -13.77 -12.42 22.81
CA LEU A 362 -12.71 -12.96 21.95
C LEU A 362 -12.78 -14.50 21.83
N ILE A 363 -13.12 -15.20 22.91
CA ILE A 363 -13.35 -16.66 22.90
C ILE A 363 -14.57 -16.99 22.04
N GLU A 364 -15.66 -16.24 22.17
CA GLU A 364 -16.84 -16.37 21.31
C GLU A 364 -16.50 -16.10 19.84
N SER A 365 -15.61 -15.12 19.57
CA SER A 365 -15.10 -14.86 18.21
C SER A 365 -14.28 -16.02 17.66
N ILE A 366 -13.52 -16.72 18.50
CA ILE A 366 -12.86 -17.99 18.14
C ILE A 366 -13.92 -19.04 17.79
N LEU A 367 -14.94 -19.23 18.62
CA LEU A 367 -16.02 -20.19 18.36
C LEU A 367 -16.80 -19.87 17.07
N PHE A 368 -17.06 -18.59 16.78
CA PHE A 368 -17.67 -18.16 15.52
C PHE A 368 -16.79 -18.53 14.33
N SER A 369 -15.47 -18.34 14.43
CA SER A 369 -14.55 -18.71 13.36
C SER A 369 -14.49 -20.23 13.13
N VAL A 370 -14.51 -21.04 14.20
CA VAL A 370 -14.57 -22.51 14.11
C VAL A 370 -15.88 -22.95 13.47
N THR A 371 -16.99 -22.32 13.83
CA THR A 371 -18.30 -22.57 13.21
C THR A 371 -18.30 -22.21 11.72
N ALA A 372 -17.69 -21.08 11.36
CA ALA A 372 -17.55 -20.65 9.97
C ALA A 372 -16.66 -21.62 9.17
N PHE A 373 -15.56 -22.10 9.75
CA PHE A 373 -14.73 -23.15 9.14
C PHE A 373 -15.52 -24.44 8.92
N SER A 374 -16.27 -24.91 9.91
CA SER A 374 -17.10 -26.11 9.79
C SER A 374 -18.10 -26.00 8.63
N LYS A 375 -18.82 -24.86 8.53
CA LYS A 375 -19.74 -24.59 7.41
C LYS A 375 -19.02 -24.55 6.06
N LEU A 376 -17.83 -23.94 6.00
CA LEU A 376 -17.04 -23.86 4.77
C LEU A 376 -16.47 -25.22 4.35
N ILE A 377 -16.03 -26.04 5.29
CA ILE A 377 -15.55 -27.41 5.05
C ILE A 377 -16.70 -28.28 4.52
N LEU A 378 -17.89 -28.19 5.11
CA LEU A 378 -19.08 -28.87 4.57
C LEU A 378 -19.33 -28.44 3.11
N TYR A 379 -19.25 -27.14 2.83
CA TYR A 379 -19.42 -26.63 1.47
C TYR A 379 -18.36 -27.12 0.48
N ILE A 380 -17.09 -27.18 0.90
CA ILE A 380 -15.99 -27.72 0.09
C ILE A 380 -16.17 -29.22 -0.12
N SER A 381 -16.62 -29.97 0.90
CA SER A 381 -16.79 -31.42 0.81
C SER A 381 -17.85 -31.85 -0.22
N CYS A 382 -18.91 -31.05 -0.40
CA CYS A 382 -19.95 -31.35 -1.37
C CYS A 382 -19.64 -30.85 -2.79
N PHE A 383 -18.91 -29.75 -2.93
CA PHE A 383 -18.77 -29.03 -4.22
C PHE A 383 -17.31 -28.82 -4.67
N GLY A 384 -16.32 -29.36 -3.96
CA GLY A 384 -14.89 -29.24 -4.27
C GLY A 384 -14.25 -27.89 -3.92
N PHE A 385 -13.01 -27.69 -4.37
CA PHE A 385 -12.30 -26.41 -4.22
C PHE A 385 -12.66 -25.42 -5.33
N THR A 386 -12.76 -24.14 -4.98
CA THR A 386 -12.87 -23.03 -5.94
C THR A 386 -12.11 -21.82 -5.40
N PRO A 387 -11.65 -20.90 -6.26
CA PRO A 387 -10.98 -19.65 -5.87
C PRO A 387 -11.67 -18.91 -4.71
N ARG A 388 -12.98 -18.70 -4.81
CA ARG A 388 -13.77 -17.98 -3.80
C ARG A 388 -13.84 -18.71 -2.45
N ARG A 389 -13.83 -20.04 -2.44
CA ARG A 389 -13.80 -20.83 -1.19
C ARG A 389 -12.44 -20.72 -0.52
N ILE A 390 -11.34 -20.66 -1.28
CA ILE A 390 -9.99 -20.46 -0.72
C ILE A 390 -9.83 -19.04 -0.16
N GLN A 391 -10.32 -18.01 -0.85
CA GLN A 391 -10.38 -16.64 -0.30
C GLN A 391 -11.16 -16.59 1.02
N SER A 392 -12.29 -17.30 1.09
CA SER A 392 -13.13 -17.41 2.29
C SER A 392 -12.39 -18.13 3.43
N SER A 393 -11.68 -19.22 3.14
CA SER A 393 -10.85 -19.94 4.11
C SER A 393 -9.74 -19.06 4.67
N TRP A 394 -9.06 -18.30 3.80
CA TRP A 394 -8.02 -17.35 4.19
C TRP A 394 -8.57 -16.28 5.14
N LEU A 395 -9.74 -15.70 4.82
CA LEU A 395 -10.37 -14.68 5.67
C LEU A 395 -10.66 -15.22 7.08
N VAL A 396 -11.30 -16.39 7.19
CA VAL A 396 -11.61 -16.97 8.51
C VAL A 396 -10.34 -17.35 9.27
N PHE A 397 -9.31 -17.85 8.57
CA PHE A 397 -8.00 -18.13 9.18
C PHE A 397 -7.39 -16.88 9.80
N VAL A 398 -7.38 -15.76 9.07
CA VAL A 398 -6.84 -14.48 9.56
C VAL A 398 -7.63 -13.97 10.78
N LEU A 399 -8.96 -14.09 10.76
CA LEU A 399 -9.80 -13.66 11.89
C LEU A 399 -9.67 -14.59 13.11
N PHE A 400 -9.53 -15.89 12.91
CA PHE A 400 -9.22 -16.86 13.98
C PHE A 400 -7.88 -16.55 14.64
N CYS A 401 -6.81 -16.44 13.85
CA CYS A 401 -5.48 -16.07 14.36
C CYS A 401 -5.50 -14.70 15.04
N GLY A 402 -6.24 -13.74 14.50
CA GLY A 402 -6.44 -12.42 15.11
C GLY A 402 -7.09 -12.50 16.49
N SER A 403 -8.13 -13.33 16.62
CA SER A 403 -8.84 -13.53 17.90
C SER A 403 -7.93 -14.20 18.93
N VAL A 404 -7.24 -15.28 18.56
CA VAL A 404 -6.29 -16.00 19.44
C VAL A 404 -5.16 -15.07 19.90
N LEU A 405 -4.54 -14.34 18.97
CA LEU A 405 -3.45 -13.42 19.31
C LEU A 405 -3.94 -12.21 20.11
N ALA A 406 -5.18 -11.77 19.93
CA ALA A 406 -5.80 -10.73 20.74
C ALA A 406 -6.02 -11.20 22.19
N VAL A 407 -6.50 -12.44 22.41
CA VAL A 407 -6.60 -13.04 23.75
C VAL A 407 -5.22 -13.09 24.39
N TYR A 408 -4.23 -13.64 23.67
CA TYR A 408 -2.86 -13.73 24.17
C TYR A 408 -2.29 -12.36 24.54
N SER A 409 -2.48 -11.34 23.69
CA SER A 409 -2.04 -9.95 23.92
C SER A 409 -2.74 -9.29 25.10
N LEU A 410 -4.02 -9.61 25.32
CA LEU A 410 -4.81 -9.11 26.44
C LEU A 410 -4.25 -9.63 27.77
N TRP A 411 -3.98 -10.94 27.85
CA TRP A 411 -3.53 -11.60 29.08
C TRP A 411 -2.04 -11.39 29.39
N THR A 412 -1.17 -11.52 28.39
CA THR A 412 0.29 -11.40 28.59
C THR A 412 0.80 -9.95 28.55
N ARG A 413 -0.06 -9.00 28.19
CA ARG A 413 0.28 -7.59 27.88
C ARG A 413 1.35 -7.41 26.79
N LYS A 414 1.78 -8.48 26.11
CA LYS A 414 2.77 -8.45 25.02
C LYS A 414 2.10 -7.98 23.72
N LYS A 415 2.84 -7.23 22.90
CA LYS A 415 2.34 -6.71 21.61
C LYS A 415 2.38 -7.81 20.53
N SER A 416 1.31 -8.60 20.43
CA SER A 416 1.22 -9.70 19.44
C SER A 416 0.64 -9.30 18.08
N PHE A 417 0.18 -8.05 17.93
CA PHE A 417 -0.41 -7.57 16.67
C PHE A 417 0.56 -7.68 15.48
N ARG A 418 1.87 -7.53 15.72
CA ARG A 418 2.91 -7.72 14.72
C ARG A 418 2.89 -9.12 14.10
N ILE A 419 2.70 -10.14 14.94
CA ILE A 419 2.64 -11.54 14.50
C ILE A 419 1.41 -11.75 13.62
N TRP A 420 0.28 -11.16 14.00
CA TRP A 420 -0.95 -11.21 13.19
C TRP A 420 -0.77 -10.57 11.81
N VAL A 421 -0.09 -9.42 11.73
CA VAL A 421 0.23 -8.76 10.44
C VAL A 421 1.09 -9.68 9.56
N PHE A 422 2.09 -10.37 10.12
CA PHE A 422 2.89 -11.33 9.36
C PHE A 422 2.09 -12.55 8.91
N ILE A 423 1.29 -13.15 9.79
CA ILE A 423 0.45 -14.31 9.44
C ILE A 423 -0.51 -13.92 8.31
N SER A 424 -1.14 -12.75 8.41
CA SER A 424 -2.09 -12.27 7.40
C SER A 424 -1.39 -12.02 6.05
N GLY A 425 -0.25 -11.34 6.09
CA GLY A 425 0.52 -11.00 4.89
C GLY A 425 1.15 -12.21 4.21
N ILE A 426 1.78 -13.12 4.96
CA ILE A 426 2.40 -14.31 4.39
C ILE A 426 1.34 -15.27 3.87
N SER A 427 0.26 -15.50 4.63
CA SER A 427 -0.80 -16.41 4.18
C SER A 427 -1.52 -15.88 2.93
N LEU A 428 -1.73 -14.56 2.82
CA LEU A 428 -2.28 -13.97 1.59
C LEU A 428 -1.33 -14.20 0.40
N ALA A 429 -0.03 -13.96 0.56
CA ALA A 429 0.93 -14.23 -0.50
C ALA A 429 0.97 -15.72 -0.90
N LEU A 430 0.83 -16.65 0.04
CA LEU A 430 0.80 -18.08 -0.25
C LEU A 430 -0.47 -18.51 -0.99
N THR A 431 -1.62 -17.86 -0.75
CA THR A 431 -2.86 -18.19 -1.48
C THR A 431 -2.78 -17.91 -2.98
N HIS A 432 -1.80 -17.12 -3.43
CA HIS A 432 -1.53 -16.90 -4.86
C HIS A 432 -0.94 -18.11 -5.58
N LEU A 433 -0.40 -19.10 -4.87
CA LEU A 433 0.17 -20.32 -5.47
C LEU A 433 -0.89 -21.26 -6.07
N TYR A 434 -2.16 -21.01 -5.78
CA TYR A 434 -3.32 -21.74 -6.25
C TYR A 434 -4.14 -20.90 -7.22
#